data_AF-A0A1B8UKN9-F1
#
_entry.id   AF-A0A1B8UKN9-F1
#
_cell.length_a   1.000
_cell.length_b   1.000
_cell.length_c   1.000
_cell.angle_alpha   90.00
_cell.angle_beta   90.00
_cell.angle_gamma   90.00
#
_symmetry.space_group_name_H-M   'P 1'
#
loop_
_entity.id
_entity.type
_entity.pdbx_description
1 polymer ?
#
loop_
_entity_poly.entity_id
_entity_poly.type
_entity_poly.pdbx_seq_one_letter_code
_entity_poly.pdbx_strand_id
1 'polypeptide(L)'
;MIHLRRRFISIMLLGCILPALVGCTQETTIYKAASLDWDVQLSQPTDTESFTLDIKYHGPEQHIQDLSFRLTNPDFERSDSISDLNSSHYAAHYKYRIKELKQLQEPIRIRLEWDHQQETLTLEKALRE
;
A
#
# COMPACT_ATOMS: atom_id res chain seq x y z
N MET A 1 -18.00 -28.94 -61.71
CA MET A 1 -16.91 -29.34 -60.80
C MET A 1 -16.52 -28.15 -59.93
N ILE A 2 -17.18 -27.99 -58.79
CA ILE A 2 -16.94 -26.89 -57.84
C ILE A 2 -17.02 -27.49 -56.43
N HIS A 3 -16.20 -26.98 -55.53
CA HIS A 3 -16.06 -27.32 -54.10
C HIS A 3 -14.92 -28.27 -53.71
N LEU A 4 -13.76 -28.06 -54.34
CA LEU A 4 -12.51 -28.10 -53.59
C LEU A 4 -12.42 -26.78 -52.77
N ARG A 5 -11.87 -26.84 -51.55
CA ARG A 5 -11.62 -25.71 -50.61
C ARG A 5 -12.77 -25.30 -49.67
N ARG A 6 -13.01 -26.08 -48.61
CA ARG A 6 -13.62 -25.52 -47.39
C ARG A 6 -13.35 -26.33 -46.12
N ARG A 7 -12.11 -26.81 -45.91
CA ARG A 7 -11.75 -27.52 -44.66
C ARG A 7 -10.35 -27.20 -44.10
N PHE A 8 -9.71 -26.12 -44.56
CA PHE A 8 -8.37 -25.72 -44.06
C PHE A 8 -8.34 -24.37 -43.31
N ILE A 9 -9.49 -23.80 -42.95
CA ILE A 9 -9.57 -22.50 -42.24
C ILE A 9 -10.20 -22.67 -40.85
N SER A 10 -9.86 -23.75 -40.14
CA SER A 10 -10.26 -23.89 -38.73
C SER A 10 -9.09 -24.08 -37.77
N ILE A 11 -7.85 -24.13 -38.26
CA ILE A 11 -6.67 -24.31 -37.40
C ILE A 11 -5.85 -23.00 -37.26
N MET A 12 -6.05 -22.02 -38.14
CA MET A 12 -5.29 -20.76 -38.13
C MET A 12 -5.92 -19.63 -37.27
N LEU A 13 -6.88 -19.97 -36.41
CA LEU A 13 -7.56 -19.00 -35.51
C LEU A 13 -7.40 -19.34 -34.03
N LEU A 14 -6.57 -20.34 -33.70
CA LEU A 14 -6.30 -20.74 -32.31
C LEU A 14 -4.94 -20.23 -31.77
N GLY A 15 -4.14 -19.53 -32.59
CA GLY A 15 -2.72 -19.26 -32.29
C GLY A 15 -2.35 -17.82 -31.92
N CYS A 16 -3.26 -16.84 -32.00
CA CYS A 16 -2.87 -15.42 -31.96
C CYS A 16 -3.49 -14.56 -30.85
N ILE A 17 -4.20 -15.13 -29.86
CA ILE A 17 -4.86 -14.31 -28.81
C ILE A 17 -4.23 -14.52 -27.41
N LEU A 18 -3.12 -15.24 -27.30
CA LEU A 18 -2.51 -15.57 -25.99
C LEU A 18 -1.20 -14.85 -25.60
N PRO A 19 -0.71 -13.76 -26.22
CA PRO A 19 0.38 -12.99 -25.64
C PRO A 19 -0.07 -11.56 -25.26
N ALA A 20 -0.95 -11.40 -24.27
CA ALA A 20 -1.25 -10.04 -23.77
C ALA A 20 -1.83 -9.94 -22.34
N LEU A 21 -1.83 -11.02 -21.55
CA LEU A 21 -2.37 -11.01 -20.18
C LEU A 21 -1.30 -11.35 -19.12
N VAL A 22 -0.03 -11.07 -19.41
CA VAL A 22 0.97 -10.90 -18.36
C VAL A 22 1.09 -9.40 -18.11
N GLY A 23 0.07 -8.84 -17.45
CA GLY A 23 0.28 -7.56 -16.80
C GLY A 23 1.40 -7.77 -15.80
N CYS A 24 2.54 -7.10 -15.99
CA CYS A 24 3.57 -7.02 -14.96
C CYS A 24 2.94 -6.33 -13.75
N THR A 25 2.38 -7.11 -12.83
CA THR A 25 2.06 -6.62 -11.50
C THR A 25 3.39 -6.30 -10.85
N GLN A 26 3.67 -5.02 -10.67
CA GLN A 26 4.89 -4.58 -10.01
C GLN A 26 4.91 -5.19 -8.61
N GLU A 27 5.97 -5.93 -8.30
CA GLU A 27 6.13 -6.53 -6.98
C GLU A 27 6.07 -5.43 -5.92
N THR A 28 5.27 -5.62 -4.88
CA THR A 28 5.10 -4.64 -3.79
C THR A 28 5.52 -5.28 -2.48
N THR A 29 6.36 -4.59 -1.71
CA THR A 29 6.67 -4.95 -0.33
C THR A 29 5.66 -4.27 0.58
N ILE A 30 5.06 -5.02 1.50
CA ILE A 30 4.04 -4.53 2.42
C ILE A 30 4.56 -4.72 3.85
N TYR A 31 4.43 -3.67 4.65
CA TYR A 31 4.69 -3.68 6.09
C TYR A 31 3.39 -3.37 6.83
N LYS A 32 3.11 -4.07 7.91
CA LYS A 32 1.87 -3.91 8.69
C LYS A 32 2.17 -3.78 10.17
N ALA A 33 1.37 -2.98 10.85
CA ALA A 33 1.25 -2.99 12.30
C ALA A 33 -0.23 -2.82 12.68
N ALA A 34 -0.63 -3.44 13.79
CA ALA A 34 -1.96 -3.27 14.35
C ALA A 34 -1.84 -3.09 15.86
N SER A 35 -2.69 -2.23 16.41
CA SER A 35 -2.88 -1.99 17.84
C SER A 35 -4.36 -2.17 18.21
N LEU A 36 -4.73 -1.76 19.43
CA LEU A 36 -6.12 -1.78 19.84
C LEU A 36 -6.98 -0.87 18.96
N ASP A 37 -6.44 0.31 18.60
CA ASP A 37 -7.20 1.39 17.98
C ASP A 37 -6.81 1.66 16.53
N TRP A 38 -5.65 1.15 16.09
CA TRP A 38 -5.07 1.48 14.79
C TRP A 38 -4.63 0.28 13.99
N ASP A 39 -4.93 0.29 12.68
CA ASP A 39 -4.27 -0.52 11.67
C ASP A 39 -3.42 0.38 10.77
N VAL A 40 -2.13 0.06 10.64
CA VAL A 40 -1.21 0.78 9.77
C VAL A 40 -0.62 -0.17 8.74
N GLN A 41 -0.66 0.25 7.48
CA GLN A 41 -0.01 -0.46 6.38
C GLN A 41 0.87 0.49 5.58
N LEU A 42 2.12 0.09 5.38
CA LEU A 42 3.02 0.76 4.45
C LEU A 42 3.26 -0.15 3.25
N SER A 43 3.02 0.36 2.05
CA SER A 43 3.26 -0.36 0.79
C SER A 43 4.32 0.34 -0.04
N GLN A 44 5.35 -0.37 -0.47
CA GLN A 44 6.40 0.13 -1.36
C GLN A 44 6.50 -0.76 -2.60
N PRO A 45 6.15 -0.26 -3.81
CA PRO A 45 6.47 -0.94 -5.05
C PRO A 45 7.99 -1.10 -5.21
N THR A 46 8.43 -2.26 -5.66
CA THR A 46 9.85 -2.62 -5.81
C THR A 46 10.56 -1.63 -6.73
N ASP A 47 11.77 -1.25 -6.35
CA ASP A 47 12.64 -0.30 -7.07
C ASP A 47 12.07 1.11 -7.27
N THR A 48 11.11 1.52 -6.42
CA THR A 48 10.54 2.88 -6.47
C THR A 48 10.98 3.74 -5.29
N GLU A 49 11.18 5.02 -5.61
CA GLU A 49 11.37 6.12 -4.66
C GLU A 49 10.05 6.55 -4.00
N SER A 50 9.06 5.67 -3.88
CA SER A 50 7.76 6.02 -3.33
C SER A 50 7.18 4.93 -2.47
N PHE A 51 6.49 5.33 -1.41
CA PHE A 51 5.69 4.42 -0.62
C PHE A 51 4.32 5.05 -0.38
N THR A 52 3.40 4.19 0.00
CA THR A 52 2.06 4.56 0.41
C THR A 52 1.85 4.16 1.85
N LEU A 53 1.21 5.03 2.62
CA LEU A 53 0.88 4.81 4.02
C LEU A 53 -0.64 4.85 4.17
N ASP A 54 -1.21 3.73 4.59
CA ASP A 54 -2.59 3.59 4.98
C ASP A 54 -2.67 3.57 6.50
N ILE A 55 -3.48 4.44 7.10
CA ILE A 55 -3.73 4.47 8.55
C ILE A 55 -5.22 4.36 8.74
N LYS A 56 -5.67 3.37 9.50
CA LYS A 56 -7.08 3.18 9.84
C LYS A 56 -7.27 3.24 11.34
N TYR A 57 -8.28 3.97 11.76
CA TYR A 57 -8.70 4.07 13.15
C TYR A 57 -10.02 3.34 13.34
N HIS A 58 -10.08 2.52 14.40
CA HIS A 58 -11.26 1.76 14.81
C HIS A 58 -11.48 1.78 16.33
N GLY A 59 -10.87 2.74 17.01
CA GLY A 59 -11.06 2.93 18.45
C GLY A 59 -12.46 3.47 18.81
N PRO A 60 -12.75 3.62 20.11
CA PRO A 60 -14.06 4.00 20.60
C PRO A 60 -14.40 5.49 20.45
N GLU A 61 -13.42 6.36 20.22
CA GLU A 61 -13.63 7.80 20.07
C GLU A 61 -14.41 8.12 18.77
N GLN A 62 -15.52 8.84 18.90
CA GLN A 62 -16.34 9.22 17.74
C GLN A 62 -15.74 10.39 16.95
N HIS A 63 -14.87 11.16 17.58
CA HIS A 63 -14.26 12.35 17.02
C HIS A 63 -12.83 12.47 17.54
N ILE A 64 -11.87 12.60 16.61
CA ILE A 64 -10.48 12.90 16.90
C ILE A 64 -10.21 14.34 16.44
N GLN A 65 -9.77 15.20 17.35
CA GLN A 65 -9.54 16.62 17.04
C GLN A 65 -8.29 16.80 16.19
N ASP A 66 -7.21 16.13 16.58
CA ASP A 66 -5.95 16.16 15.87
C ASP A 66 -5.35 14.76 15.83
N LEU A 67 -4.92 14.32 14.65
CA LEU A 67 -4.11 13.15 14.43
C LEU A 67 -2.80 13.60 13.79
N SER A 68 -1.68 13.23 14.39
CA SER A 68 -0.37 13.37 13.77
C SER A 68 0.36 12.04 13.74
N PHE A 69 1.24 11.89 12.76
CA PHE A 69 2.11 10.73 12.69
C PHE A 69 3.54 11.11 12.34
N ARG A 70 4.48 10.25 12.71
CA ARG A 70 5.90 10.35 12.36
C ARG A 70 6.52 8.99 12.10
N LEU A 71 7.09 8.79 10.91
CA LEU A 71 8.00 7.70 10.61
C LEU A 71 9.40 8.06 11.13
N THR A 72 10.03 7.15 11.88
CA THR A 72 11.24 7.43 12.69
C THR A 72 12.46 6.63 12.23
N ASN A 73 12.56 6.35 10.94
CA ASN A 73 13.65 5.57 10.38
C ASN A 73 14.93 6.42 10.24
N PRO A 74 16.14 5.86 10.47
CA PRO A 74 17.38 6.62 10.38
C PRO A 74 17.64 7.27 9.02
N ASP A 75 17.27 6.60 7.93
CA ASP A 75 17.51 7.09 6.56
C ASP A 75 16.35 7.93 6.00
N PHE A 76 15.20 7.97 6.68
CA PHE A 76 14.07 8.80 6.28
C PHE A 76 13.16 9.13 7.47
N GLU A 77 12.89 10.42 7.65
CA GLU A 77 11.89 10.91 8.59
C GLU A 77 10.75 11.55 7.80
N ARG A 78 9.51 11.20 8.14
CA ARG A 78 8.33 11.84 7.56
C ARG A 78 7.27 12.03 8.63
N SER A 79 6.72 13.23 8.68
CA SER A 79 5.57 13.54 9.54
C SER A 79 4.48 14.24 8.76
N ASP A 80 3.25 14.04 9.21
CA ASP A 80 2.06 14.73 8.71
C ASP A 80 1.04 14.85 9.85
N SER A 81 0.06 15.73 9.68
CA SER A 81 -1.02 15.93 10.65
C SER A 81 -2.33 16.24 9.95
N ILE A 82 -3.42 15.76 10.52
CA ILE A 82 -4.78 16.05 10.10
C ILE A 82 -5.57 16.50 11.31
N SER A 83 -6.35 17.56 11.13
CA SER A 83 -7.28 18.05 12.14
C SER A 83 -8.72 17.74 11.73
N ASP A 84 -9.60 17.69 12.71
CA ASP A 84 -11.06 17.53 12.58
C ASP A 84 -11.48 16.24 11.87
N LEU A 85 -11.13 15.10 12.47
CA LEU A 85 -11.53 13.78 12.00
C LEU A 85 -12.91 13.44 12.60
N ASN A 86 -13.97 13.66 11.83
CA ASN A 86 -15.36 13.45 12.23
C ASN A 86 -15.93 12.13 11.68
N SER A 87 -15.44 11.00 12.19
CA SER A 87 -15.98 9.66 11.85
C SER A 87 -15.60 8.63 12.92
N SER A 88 -16.50 7.67 13.18
CA SER A 88 -16.25 6.52 14.05
C SER A 88 -15.26 5.51 13.46
N HIS A 89 -15.06 5.55 12.15
CA HIS A 89 -14.02 4.78 11.45
C HIS A 89 -13.34 5.69 10.46
N TYR A 90 -12.03 5.82 10.60
CA TYR A 90 -11.25 6.69 9.74
C TYR A 90 -10.24 5.88 8.94
N ALA A 91 -10.01 6.27 7.69
CA ALA A 91 -8.98 5.72 6.84
C ALA A 91 -8.28 6.86 6.10
N ALA A 92 -6.98 7.01 6.33
CA ALA A 92 -6.12 7.93 5.61
C ALA A 92 -5.27 7.16 4.61
N HIS A 93 -5.05 7.74 3.44
CA HIS A 93 -4.15 7.22 2.43
C HIS A 93 -3.19 8.31 2.00
N TYR A 94 -1.89 8.08 2.18
CA TYR A 94 -0.85 9.04 1.83
C TYR A 94 0.15 8.43 0.88
N LYS A 95 0.54 9.20 -0.13
CA LYS A 95 1.62 8.82 -1.05
C LYS A 95 2.82 9.73 -0.85
N TYR A 96 3.96 9.14 -0.54
CA TYR A 96 5.20 9.85 -0.29
C TYR A 96 6.26 9.49 -1.32
N ARG A 97 7.15 10.44 -1.59
CA ARG A 97 8.35 10.24 -2.41
C ARG A 97 9.60 10.39 -1.54
N ILE A 98 10.48 9.42 -1.58
CA ILE A 98 11.79 9.45 -0.92
C ILE A 98 12.85 9.50 -2.01
N LYS A 99 13.56 10.64 -2.10
CA LYS A 99 14.64 10.79 -3.08
C LYS A 99 15.77 9.82 -2.75
N GLU A 100 16.33 9.17 -3.76
CA GLU A 100 17.54 8.35 -3.68
C GLU A 100 17.41 7.05 -2.85
N LEU A 101 16.24 6.78 -2.26
CA LEU A 101 15.98 5.58 -1.47
C LEU A 101 14.92 4.71 -2.16
N LYS A 102 15.38 3.64 -2.82
CA LYS A 102 14.51 2.67 -3.52
C LYS A 102 13.97 1.56 -2.61
N GLN A 103 14.51 1.44 -1.40
CA GLN A 103 14.14 0.41 -0.42
C GLN A 103 14.21 1.00 0.99
N LEU A 104 13.14 0.84 1.76
CA LEU A 104 13.13 1.22 3.17
C LEU A 104 13.98 0.25 3.99
N GLN A 105 14.84 0.79 4.86
CA GLN A 105 15.59 -0.02 5.82
C GLN A 105 14.71 -0.36 7.03
N GLU A 106 14.74 -1.63 7.42
CA GLU A 106 14.09 -2.12 8.64
C GLU A 106 14.96 -1.85 9.88
N PRO A 107 14.38 -1.67 11.08
CA PRO A 107 12.95 -1.69 11.38
C PRO A 107 12.26 -0.39 10.97
N ILE A 108 11.01 -0.49 10.50
CA ILE A 108 10.16 0.67 10.22
C ILE A 108 9.29 0.95 11.44
N ARG A 109 9.35 2.18 11.95
CA ARG A 109 8.57 2.59 13.13
C ARG A 109 7.74 3.82 12.82
N ILE A 110 6.47 3.76 13.18
CA ILE A 110 5.54 4.89 13.12
C ILE A 110 5.12 5.27 14.55
N ARG A 111 5.23 6.55 14.87
CA ARG A 111 4.60 7.14 16.05
C ARG A 111 3.29 7.79 15.60
N LEU A 112 2.20 7.46 16.28
CA LEU A 112 0.90 8.10 16.14
C LEU A 112 0.63 8.92 17.39
N GLU A 113 0.02 10.09 17.24
CA GLU A 113 -0.38 10.95 18.34
C GLU A 113 -1.74 11.57 18.02
N TRP A 114 -2.73 11.34 18.89
CA TRP A 114 -4.11 11.80 18.73
C TRP A 114 -4.70 12.18 20.08
N ASP A 115 -5.40 13.32 20.17
CA ASP A 115 -6.09 13.76 21.39
C ASP A 115 -5.30 13.57 22.70
N HIS A 116 -4.00 13.92 22.68
CA HIS A 116 -3.03 13.74 23.78
C HIS A 116 -2.61 12.29 24.11
N GLN A 117 -3.14 11.30 23.40
CA GLN A 117 -2.65 9.94 23.39
C GLN A 117 -1.53 9.78 22.36
N GLN A 118 -0.66 8.81 22.60
CA GLN A 118 0.39 8.46 21.66
C GLN A 118 0.67 6.97 21.71
N GLU A 119 1.05 6.42 20.57
CA GLU A 119 1.60 5.08 20.50
C GLU A 119 2.71 5.01 19.46
N THR A 120 3.56 3.99 19.58
CA THR A 120 4.59 3.70 18.59
C THR A 120 4.44 2.27 18.15
N LEU A 121 4.25 2.08 16.85
CA LEU A 121 4.09 0.79 16.22
C LEU A 121 5.34 0.46 15.41
N THR A 122 5.80 -0.78 15.51
CA THR A 122 6.83 -1.33 14.63
C THR A 122 6.12 -2.06 13.50
N LEU A 123 6.35 -1.64 12.26
CA LEU A 123 5.75 -2.28 11.10
C LEU A 123 6.58 -3.48 10.68
N GLU A 124 5.95 -4.63 10.70
CA GLU A 124 6.56 -5.91 10.34
C GLU A 124 6.28 -6.21 8.87
N LYS A 125 7.27 -6.80 8.19
CA LYS A 125 7.12 -7.20 6.79
C LYS A 125 6.07 -8.30 6.69
N ALA A 126 5.00 -8.06 5.92
CA ALA A 126 3.98 -9.06 5.65
C ALA A 126 4.54 -10.11 4.66
N LEU A 127 4.48 -11.39 5.04
CA LEU A 127 4.70 -12.48 4.11
C LEU A 127 3.53 -12.49 3.10
N ARG A 128 3.83 -12.61 1.80
CA ARG A 128 2.78 -12.73 0.77
C ARG A 128 1.89 -13.93 1.12
N GLU A 129 0.58 -13.68 1.29
CA GLU A 129 -0.46 -14.72 1.38
C GLU A 129 -0.69 -15.39 0.01
#